data_AF-A0A815SBG8-F1
#
_entry.id   AF-A0A815SBG8-F1
#
_cell.length_a   1.000
_cell.length_b   1.000
_cell.length_c   1.000
_cell.angle_alpha   90.00
_cell.angle_beta   90.00
_cell.angle_gamma   90.00
#
_symmetry.space_group_name_H-M   'P 1'
#
loop_
_entity.id
_entity.type
_entity.pdbx_description
1 polymer ?
#
loop_
_entity_poly.entity_id
_entity_poly.type
_entity_poly.pdbx_seq_one_letter_code
_entity_poly.pdbx_strand_id
1 'polypeptide(L)'
;MIGIGTSKRCPQTQMRDVNIRCVIGANLAGIAHQGRAKLFGILNVPPPLDDDHYSHTVAHVLPSLRAHQQNSMSTAVEEACTQSGGQQLSVSGDESWQCRGFSSLNGVAAVMSSSTTAKVLDIERMSKKCSTCVGALSIKHMNREKCNGGGRNLSPV
;
A
#
# COMPACT_ATOMS: atom_id res chain seq x y z
N MET A 1 -19.72 4.59 -27.41
CA MET A 1 -18.94 5.23 -26.34
C MET A 1 -17.54 5.47 -26.88
N ILE A 2 -17.14 6.72 -27.13
CA ILE A 2 -15.84 7.02 -27.75
C ILE A 2 -14.76 6.81 -26.70
N GLY A 3 -13.87 5.84 -26.91
CA GLY A 3 -12.70 5.62 -26.06
C GLY A 3 -11.71 6.77 -26.23
N ILE A 4 -11.76 7.76 -25.34
CA ILE A 4 -10.81 8.88 -25.35
C ILE A 4 -9.50 8.39 -24.75
N GLY A 5 -8.63 7.82 -25.60
CA GLY A 5 -7.27 7.46 -25.23
C GLY A 5 -6.41 8.72 -25.07
N THR A 6 -6.08 9.10 -23.83
CA THR A 6 -5.19 10.23 -23.55
C THR A 6 -3.70 9.92 -23.82
N SER A 7 -3.34 8.65 -24.06
CA SER A 7 -1.99 8.23 -24.48
C SER A 7 -2.03 6.95 -25.30
N LYS A 8 -1.21 6.87 -26.36
CA LYS A 8 -1.01 5.64 -27.18
C LYS A 8 -0.36 4.48 -26.40
N ARG A 9 0.28 4.78 -25.26
CA ARG A 9 0.96 3.78 -24.42
C ARG A 9 0.05 3.13 -23.39
N CYS A 10 -1.17 3.63 -23.21
CA CYS A 10 -2.11 3.10 -22.23
C CYS A 10 -3.15 2.24 -22.96
N PRO A 11 -3.45 1.01 -22.49
CA PRO A 11 -4.54 0.20 -23.02
C PRO A 11 -5.84 1.02 -23.03
N GLN A 12 -6.70 0.80 -24.03
CA GLN A 12 -8.01 1.45 -24.06
C GLN A 12 -8.84 0.96 -22.87
N THR A 13 -8.90 1.76 -21.81
CA THR A 13 -9.78 1.54 -20.67
C THR A 13 -10.89 2.59 -20.68
N GLN A 14 -11.96 2.34 -19.95
CA GLN A 14 -13.00 3.36 -19.75
C GLN A 14 -12.52 4.54 -18.88
N MET A 15 -11.35 4.41 -18.24
CA MET A 15 -10.77 5.44 -17.40
C MET A 15 -9.72 6.25 -18.16
N ARG A 16 -9.65 7.55 -17.87
CA ARG A 16 -8.65 8.45 -18.45
C ARG A 16 -7.28 8.16 -17.83
N ASP A 17 -6.24 8.03 -18.65
CA ASP A 17 -4.86 7.74 -18.19
C ASP A 17 -4.36 8.81 -17.21
N VAL A 18 -4.74 10.08 -17.43
CA VAL A 18 -4.39 11.18 -16.50
C VAL A 18 -4.92 10.94 -15.09
N ASN A 19 -6.11 10.35 -14.96
CA ASN A 19 -6.71 10.06 -13.66
C ASN A 19 -5.95 8.92 -12.97
N ILE A 20 -5.63 7.85 -13.71
CA ILE A 20 -4.82 6.72 -13.22
C ILE A 20 -3.46 7.20 -12.74
N ARG A 21 -2.73 7.95 -13.58
CA ARG A 21 -1.40 8.49 -13.25
C ARG A 21 -1.44 9.42 -12.05
N CYS A 22 -2.47 10.25 -11.95
CA CYS A 22 -2.63 11.15 -10.81
C CYS A 22 -2.83 10.37 -9.50
N VAL A 23 -3.62 9.29 -9.52
CA VAL A 23 -3.79 8.40 -8.36
C VAL A 23 -2.46 7.71 -7.99
N ILE A 24 -1.78 7.11 -8.96
CA ILE A 24 -0.50 6.42 -8.70
C ILE A 24 0.54 7.41 -8.17
N GLY A 25 0.72 8.56 -8.84
CA GLY A 25 1.69 9.58 -8.45
C GLY A 25 1.43 10.15 -7.05
N ALA A 26 0.17 10.43 -6.71
CA ALA A 26 -0.18 10.91 -5.37
C ALA A 26 0.09 9.88 -4.27
N ASN A 27 -0.10 8.58 -4.56
CA ASN A 27 0.24 7.51 -3.62
C ASN A 27 1.76 7.34 -3.46
N LEU A 28 2.53 7.38 -4.55
CA LEU A 28 3.99 7.31 -4.51
C LEU A 28 4.61 8.50 -3.77
N ALA A 29 4.00 9.69 -3.87
CA ALA A 29 4.41 10.88 -3.12
C ALA A 29 3.96 10.88 -1.65
N GLY A 30 3.23 9.86 -1.19
CA GLY A 30 2.75 9.75 0.20
C GLY A 30 1.62 10.72 0.59
N ILE A 31 1.06 11.47 -0.37
CA ILE A 31 0.00 12.47 -0.10
C ILE A 31 -1.42 11.91 -0.29
N ALA A 32 -1.54 10.83 -1.07
CA ALA A 32 -2.78 10.12 -1.37
C ALA A 32 -3.93 11.06 -1.81
N HIS A 33 -5.19 10.66 -1.57
CA HIS A 33 -6.39 11.38 -2.02
C HIS A 33 -6.48 12.81 -1.48
N GLN A 34 -6.38 12.95 -0.16
CA GLN A 34 -6.57 14.23 0.53
C GLN A 34 -5.46 15.22 0.22
N GLY A 35 -4.20 14.76 0.19
CA GLY A 35 -3.08 15.63 -0.15
C GLY A 35 -3.07 16.02 -1.62
N ARG A 36 -3.53 15.15 -2.53
CA ARG A 36 -3.80 15.53 -3.92
C ARG A 36 -4.86 16.62 -4.01
N ALA A 37 -5.99 16.49 -3.33
CA ALA A 37 -7.04 17.52 -3.35
C ALA A 37 -6.50 18.89 -2.88
N LYS A 38 -5.69 18.91 -1.83
CA LYS A 38 -5.00 20.11 -1.35
C LYS A 38 -4.01 20.68 -2.38
N LEU A 39 -3.19 19.83 -2.99
CA LEU A 39 -2.21 20.24 -4.00
C LEU A 39 -2.90 20.95 -5.18
N PHE A 40 -3.98 20.37 -5.70
CA PHE A 40 -4.72 20.96 -6.82
C PHE A 40 -5.42 22.26 -6.41
N GLY A 41 -5.92 22.35 -5.17
CA GLY A 41 -6.43 23.60 -4.60
C GLY A 41 -5.37 24.71 -4.54
N ILE A 42 -4.15 24.39 -4.11
CA ILE A 42 -3.01 25.34 -4.07
C ILE A 42 -2.66 25.82 -5.49
N LEU A 43 -2.69 24.92 -6.47
CA LEU A 43 -2.42 25.25 -7.87
C LEU A 43 -3.58 25.97 -8.58
N ASN A 44 -4.72 26.15 -7.90
CA ASN A 44 -5.95 26.69 -8.48
C ASN A 44 -6.41 25.92 -9.73
N VAL A 45 -6.29 24.58 -9.70
CA VAL A 45 -6.73 23.67 -10.75
C VAL A 45 -7.88 22.83 -10.20
N PRO A 46 -8.95 22.57 -11.00
CA PRO A 46 -10.03 21.69 -10.54
C PRO A 46 -9.48 20.29 -10.18
N PRO A 47 -9.94 19.69 -9.07
CA PRO A 47 -9.50 18.35 -8.70
C PRO A 47 -9.88 17.35 -9.81
N PRO A 48 -8.96 16.47 -10.22
CA PRO A 48 -9.17 15.62 -11.39
C PRO A 48 -10.19 14.50 -11.16
N LEU A 49 -10.50 14.21 -9.89
CA LEU A 49 -11.30 13.07 -9.45
C LEU A 49 -12.05 13.43 -8.17
N ASP A 50 -13.34 13.14 -8.14
CA ASP A 50 -14.12 13.07 -6.90
C ASP A 50 -13.81 11.77 -6.11
N ASP A 51 -14.48 11.59 -4.98
CA ASP A 51 -14.25 10.48 -4.05
C ASP A 51 -14.61 9.12 -4.64
N ASP A 52 -15.72 9.05 -5.39
CA ASP A 52 -16.20 7.82 -6.01
C ASP A 52 -15.27 7.39 -7.14
N HIS A 53 -14.96 8.30 -8.07
CA HIS A 53 -14.05 8.02 -9.17
C HIS A 53 -12.63 7.70 -8.67
N TYR A 54 -12.18 8.32 -7.59
CA TYR A 54 -10.93 7.93 -6.94
C TYR A 54 -10.97 6.48 -6.47
N SER A 55 -12.01 6.10 -5.73
CA SER A 55 -12.16 4.75 -5.18
C SER A 55 -12.24 3.69 -6.29
N HIS A 56 -12.99 3.96 -7.36
CA HIS A 56 -13.04 3.12 -8.55
C HIS A 56 -11.67 3.00 -9.24
N THR A 57 -10.93 4.11 -9.37
CA THR A 57 -9.58 4.10 -9.98
C THR A 57 -8.62 3.26 -9.14
N VAL A 58 -8.64 3.40 -7.81
CA VAL A 58 -7.81 2.58 -6.92
C VAL A 58 -8.16 1.09 -7.06
N ALA A 59 -9.44 0.75 -7.05
CA ALA A 59 -9.91 -0.63 -7.21
C ALA A 59 -9.46 -1.25 -8.54
N HIS A 60 -9.41 -0.46 -9.60
CA HIS A 60 -8.94 -0.92 -10.91
C HIS A 60 -7.43 -1.14 -10.98
N VAL A 61 -6.63 -0.27 -10.36
CA VAL A 61 -5.15 -0.31 -10.46
C VAL A 61 -4.54 -1.33 -9.48
N LEU A 62 -5.18 -1.55 -8.34
CA LEU A 62 -4.66 -2.38 -7.25
C LEU A 62 -4.30 -3.82 -7.65
N PRO A 63 -5.10 -4.55 -8.47
CA PRO A 63 -4.74 -5.90 -8.91
C PRO A 63 -3.42 -5.94 -9.68
N SER A 64 -3.23 -5.01 -10.61
CA SER A 64 -2.01 -4.90 -11.42
C SER A 64 -0.79 -4.59 -10.56
N LEU A 65 -0.93 -3.69 -9.57
CA LEU A 65 0.14 -3.38 -8.63
C LEU A 65 0.50 -4.58 -7.75
N ARG A 66 -0.49 -5.35 -7.28
CA ARG A 66 -0.25 -6.57 -6.49
C ARG A 66 0.46 -7.66 -7.28
N ALA A 67 0.06 -7.87 -8.54
CA ALA A 67 0.76 -8.81 -9.41
C ALA A 67 2.21 -8.38 -9.65
N HIS A 68 2.45 -7.09 -9.88
CA HIS A 68 3.81 -6.57 -10.02
C HIS A 68 4.63 -6.70 -8.73
N GLN A 69 4.02 -6.44 -7.57
CA GLN A 69 4.63 -6.63 -6.26
C GLN A 69 5.08 -8.09 -6.07
N GLN A 70 4.19 -9.06 -6.34
CA GLN A 70 4.51 -10.49 -6.22
C GLN A 70 5.66 -10.90 -7.15
N ASN A 71 5.60 -10.49 -8.42
CA ASN A 71 6.68 -10.79 -9.37
C ASN A 71 8.00 -10.15 -8.94
N SER A 72 7.97 -8.88 -8.53
CA SER A 72 9.16 -8.17 -8.06
C SER A 72 9.79 -8.82 -6.83
N MET A 73 8.98 -9.26 -5.86
CA MET A 73 9.49 -9.92 -4.65
C MET A 73 10.03 -11.33 -4.96
N SER A 74 9.40 -12.08 -5.88
CA SER A 74 9.92 -13.36 -6.35
C SER A 74 11.29 -13.20 -7.01
N THR A 75 11.43 -12.24 -7.93
CA THR A 75 12.73 -11.93 -8.56
C THR A 75 13.76 -11.45 -7.54
N ALA A 76 13.35 -10.66 -6.54
CA ALA A 76 14.23 -10.21 -5.47
C ALA A 76 14.82 -11.38 -4.65
N VAL A 77 14.04 -12.44 -4.39
CA VAL A 77 14.52 -13.65 -3.73
C VAL A 77 15.57 -14.38 -4.59
N GLU A 78 15.31 -14.55 -5.89
CA GLU A 78 16.25 -15.20 -6.82
C GLU A 78 17.57 -14.45 -6.94
N GLU A 79 17.51 -13.12 -7.04
CA GLU A 79 18.67 -12.24 -7.06
C GLU A 79 19.45 -12.32 -5.74
N ALA A 80 18.76 -12.32 -4.60
CA ALA A 80 19.39 -12.43 -3.29
C ALA A 80 20.09 -13.78 -3.11
N CYS A 81 19.47 -14.90 -3.52
CA CYS A 81 20.06 -16.24 -3.48
C CYS A 81 21.31 -16.36 -4.37
N THR A 82 21.28 -15.70 -5.53
CA THR A 82 22.43 -15.67 -6.45
C THR A 82 23.58 -14.88 -5.85
N GLN A 83 23.29 -13.77 -5.16
CA GLN A 83 24.29 -12.95 -4.48
C GLN A 83 24.90 -13.62 -3.24
N SER A 84 24.12 -14.39 -2.49
CA SER A 84 24.59 -15.11 -1.30
C SER A 84 25.32 -16.42 -1.64
N GLY A 85 25.22 -16.90 -2.88
CA GLY A 85 25.79 -18.18 -3.29
C GLY A 85 25.06 -19.40 -2.72
N GLY A 86 23.82 -19.23 -2.25
CA GLY A 86 23.04 -20.31 -1.63
C GLY A 86 21.59 -19.93 -1.33
N GLN A 87 20.76 -20.95 -1.07
CA GLN A 87 19.33 -20.77 -0.75
C GLN A 87 19.06 -20.22 0.66
N GLN A 88 20.07 -20.19 1.53
CA GLN A 88 19.93 -19.65 2.88
C GLN A 88 20.26 -18.15 2.88
N LEU A 89 19.25 -17.34 3.17
CA LEU A 89 19.36 -15.89 3.25
C LEU A 89 19.29 -15.44 4.72
N SER A 90 20.27 -14.66 5.14
CA SER A 90 20.13 -13.84 6.34
C SER A 90 19.20 -12.67 6.01
N VAL A 91 18.22 -12.42 6.90
CA VAL A 91 17.21 -11.37 6.71
C VAL A 91 17.17 -10.41 7.89
N SER A 92 16.81 -9.17 7.61
CA SER A 92 16.51 -8.12 8.58
C SER A 92 15.08 -7.63 8.37
N GLY A 93 14.36 -7.38 9.46
CA GLY A 93 13.04 -6.75 9.43
C GLY A 93 13.14 -5.27 9.78
N ASP A 94 12.48 -4.40 9.02
CA ASP A 94 12.30 -2.98 9.34
C ASP A 94 10.82 -2.60 9.31
N GLU A 95 10.44 -1.63 10.15
CA GLU A 95 9.06 -1.17 10.27
C GLU A 95 8.98 0.35 10.14
N SER A 96 8.06 0.82 9.30
CA SER A 96 7.73 2.23 9.18
C SER A 96 6.29 2.48 9.61
N TRP A 97 6.09 3.49 10.47
CA TRP A 97 4.78 3.85 11.01
C TRP A 97 4.45 5.32 10.70
N GLN A 98 3.23 5.58 10.23
CA GLN A 98 2.65 6.90 10.07
C GLN A 98 1.42 7.08 10.95
N CYS A 99 1.34 8.22 11.65
CA CYS A 99 0.13 8.63 12.37
C CYS A 99 -0.92 9.13 11.38
N ARG A 100 -2.07 8.46 11.33
CA ARG A 100 -3.26 8.94 10.62
C ARG A 100 -4.16 9.68 11.61
N GLY A 101 -3.97 11.00 11.67
CA GLY A 101 -4.62 11.86 12.68
C GLY A 101 -4.08 11.61 14.08
N PHE A 102 -4.91 11.78 15.10
CA PHE A 102 -4.55 11.55 16.51
C PHE A 102 -4.91 10.14 17.04
N SER A 103 -5.53 9.30 16.21
CA SER A 103 -6.28 8.13 16.69
C SER A 103 -5.82 6.78 16.14
N SER A 104 -4.93 6.75 15.15
CA SER A 104 -4.46 5.50 14.57
C SER A 104 -3.06 5.61 13.96
N LEU A 105 -2.31 4.52 14.08
CA LEU A 105 -1.07 4.29 13.36
C LEU A 105 -1.37 3.35 12.19
N ASN A 106 -0.86 3.69 11.02
CA ASN A 106 -0.77 2.75 9.90
C ASN A 106 0.71 2.56 9.61
N GLY A 107 1.13 1.36 9.30
CA GLY A 107 2.52 1.07 9.05
C GLY A 107 2.71 0.01 7.99
N VAL A 108 3.96 -0.19 7.64
CA VAL A 108 4.42 -1.28 6.79
C VAL A 108 5.62 -1.90 7.48
N ALA A 109 5.59 -3.22 7.65
CA ALA A 109 6.75 -4.01 7.99
C ALA A 109 7.34 -4.58 6.69
N ALA A 110 8.66 -4.57 6.55
CA ALA A 110 9.37 -5.12 5.42
C ALA A 110 10.43 -6.11 5.92
N VAL A 111 10.50 -7.27 5.28
CA VAL A 111 11.59 -8.24 5.45
C VAL A 111 12.55 -8.07 4.28
N MET A 112 13.83 -7.87 4.58
CA MET A 112 14.86 -7.56 3.59
C MET A 112 16.05 -8.51 3.72
N SER A 113 16.74 -8.78 2.61
CA SER A 113 18.00 -9.53 2.64
C SER A 113 19.11 -8.72 3.33
N SER A 114 19.91 -9.38 4.16
CA SER A 114 21.05 -8.75 4.86
C SER A 114 22.34 -8.70 4.03
N SER A 115 22.22 -8.58 2.70
CA SER A 115 23.35 -8.45 1.76
C SER A 115 23.79 -6.99 1.60
N THR A 116 24.92 -6.75 0.94
CA THR A 116 25.42 -5.40 0.64
C THR A 116 24.41 -4.55 -0.15
N THR A 117 23.60 -5.20 -1.00
CA THR A 117 22.43 -4.60 -1.64
C THR A 117 21.19 -5.27 -1.11
N ALA A 118 20.60 -4.69 -0.07
CA ALA A 118 19.40 -5.24 0.55
C ALA A 118 18.22 -5.23 -0.43
N LYS A 119 17.53 -6.37 -0.52
CA LYS A 119 16.36 -6.59 -1.37
C LYS A 119 15.14 -6.84 -0.50
N VAL A 120 14.00 -6.27 -0.87
CA VAL A 120 12.74 -6.49 -0.15
C VAL A 120 12.17 -7.84 -0.57
N LEU A 121 12.06 -8.76 0.39
CA LEU A 121 11.60 -10.13 0.18
C LEU A 121 10.11 -10.29 0.48
N ASP A 122 9.62 -9.54 1.48
CA ASP A 122 8.20 -9.51 1.84
C ASP A 122 7.83 -8.18 2.49
N ILE A 123 6.55 -7.80 2.40
CA ILE A 123 5.99 -6.64 3.09
C ILE A 123 4.62 -6.97 3.68
N GLU A 124 4.36 -6.49 4.89
CA GLU A 124 3.06 -6.60 5.53
C GLU A 124 2.51 -5.23 5.92
N ARG A 125 1.25 -4.99 5.58
CA ARG A 125 0.55 -3.76 5.97
C ARG A 125 0.05 -3.89 7.40
N MET A 126 0.45 -2.97 8.26
CA MET A 126 0.02 -2.94 9.65
C MET A 126 -0.95 -1.79 9.92
N SER A 127 -1.90 -2.00 10.84
CA SER A 127 -2.73 -0.92 11.36
C SER A 127 -3.02 -1.12 12.84
N LYS A 128 -2.85 -0.06 13.61
CA LYS A 128 -3.13 -0.03 15.05
C LYS A 128 -4.03 1.15 15.34
N LYS A 129 -5.21 0.87 15.90
CA LYS A 129 -6.14 1.92 16.33
C LYS A 129 -5.96 2.16 17.83
N CYS A 130 -5.99 3.42 18.24
CA CYS A 130 -5.98 3.78 19.66
C CYS A 130 -7.32 3.37 20.28
N SER A 131 -7.28 2.49 21.28
CA SER A 131 -8.46 2.03 22.01
C SER A 131 -9.22 3.18 22.66
N THR A 132 -8.50 4.18 23.19
CA THR A 132 -9.08 5.41 23.75
C THR A 132 -9.85 6.21 22.69
N CYS A 133 -9.33 6.30 21.46
CA CYS A 133 -9.98 7.05 20.37
C CYS A 133 -11.12 6.27 19.70
N VAL A 134 -11.11 4.94 19.74
CA VAL A 134 -12.26 4.09 19.35
C VAL A 134 -13.36 4.15 20.42
N GLY A 135 -12.99 4.52 21.65
CA GLY A 135 -13.87 5.03 22.69
C GLY A 135 -13.94 4.12 23.91
N ALA A 136 -13.77 4.73 25.09
CA ALA A 136 -14.30 4.23 26.36
C ALA A 136 -15.83 3.97 26.35
N LEU A 137 -16.54 4.36 25.27
CA LEU A 137 -17.97 4.14 25.07
C LEU A 137 -18.31 2.95 24.14
N SER A 138 -17.34 2.31 23.47
CA SER A 138 -17.60 1.22 22.50
C SER A 138 -17.27 -0.19 23.04
N ILE A 139 -16.71 -0.27 24.26
CA ILE A 139 -16.22 -1.52 24.87
C ILE A 139 -17.34 -2.52 25.18
N LYS A 140 -18.61 -2.08 25.27
CA LYS A 140 -19.70 -2.98 25.66
C LYS A 140 -20.10 -4.01 24.58
N HIS A 141 -19.74 -3.83 23.29
CA HIS A 141 -20.21 -4.72 22.22
C HIS A 141 -19.17 -5.10 21.14
N MET A 142 -17.86 -5.07 21.43
CA MET A 142 -16.89 -5.65 20.48
C MET A 142 -16.66 -7.14 20.74
N ASN A 143 -17.24 -7.95 19.87
CA ASN A 143 -17.01 -9.38 19.80
C ASN A 143 -15.53 -9.63 19.40
N ARG A 144 -14.82 -10.36 20.25
CA ARG A 144 -13.35 -10.50 20.25
C ARG A 144 -12.78 -11.15 18.99
N GLU A 145 -13.63 -11.75 18.17
CA GLU A 145 -13.27 -12.56 17.01
C GLU A 145 -13.01 -11.77 15.72
N LYS A 146 -13.49 -10.51 15.61
CA LYS A 146 -13.37 -9.74 14.35
C LYS A 146 -12.11 -8.86 14.22
N CYS A 147 -11.28 -8.79 15.24
CA CYS A 147 -10.02 -8.03 15.21
C CYS A 147 -8.77 -8.89 15.02
N ASN A 148 -8.88 -10.22 15.05
CA ASN A 148 -7.77 -11.11 14.69
C ASN A 148 -7.80 -11.41 13.19
N GLY A 149 -7.09 -10.58 12.42
CA GLY A 149 -6.44 -11.10 11.22
C GLY A 149 -5.44 -12.17 11.68
N GLY A 150 -5.87 -13.43 11.62
CA GLY A 150 -5.01 -14.62 11.57
C GLY A 150 -3.85 -14.67 12.57
N GLY A 151 -4.14 -14.77 13.87
CA GLY A 151 -3.17 -15.24 14.84
C GLY A 151 -2.84 -16.72 14.57
N ARG A 152 -1.80 -16.98 13.78
CA ARG A 152 -1.13 -18.28 13.82
C ARG A 152 -0.33 -18.33 15.11
N ASN A 153 -0.81 -19.12 16.05
CA ASN A 153 -0.07 -19.56 17.22
C ASN A 153 1.28 -20.13 16.76
N LEU A 154 2.37 -19.41 17.02
CA LEU A 154 3.67 -20.03 17.19
C LEU A 154 3.77 -20.37 18.67
N SER A 155 3.50 -21.63 18.99
CA SER A 155 3.88 -22.25 20.25
C SER A 155 5.41 -22.17 20.43
N PRO A 156 5.91 -22.01 21.66
CA PRO A 156 7.34 -21.88 21.91
C PRO A 156 7.99 -23.25 21.82
N VAL A 157 8.83 -23.47 20.79
CA VAL A 157 10.04 -24.31 20.84
C VAL A 157 11.06 -23.70 19.89
#